data_AF-A0A5P1FDS6-F1
#
_entry.id   AF-A0A5P1FDS6-F1
#
_cell.length_a   1.000
_cell.length_b   1.000
_cell.length_c   1.000
_cell.angle_alpha   90.00
_cell.angle_beta   90.00
_cell.angle_gamma   90.00
#
_symmetry.space_group_name_H-M   'P 1'
#
loop_
_entity.id
_entity.type
_entity.pdbx_description
1 polymer ?
#
loop_
_entity_poly.entity_id
_entity_poly.type
_entity_poly.pdbx_seq_one_letter_code
_entity_poly.pdbx_strand_id
1 'polypeptide(L)'
;MSTNHLPPSLISNLQNALIARKGGGDEETKEGNPSTEEAQTEESNEEGSRKPVVLVTNCDGIGSPGLELLVQALVRHGEYDVHVCAPDSDKSASGHSVTPCETLAVNSTEMHGATAFEVSGTPVDCVSLALSGSLFSWSRPALVVSGINKGSSCGHHILYSGAIAGAREALLCGVPSLSISLSWRKNESNESHFKDAVGVCLPLIHAAIRDTEKGLFPKSCLLNIEIPSSPTTNKGFKVTRQSVWRPALNWQAVSANRNPAAGQYMSMHQSLGVQLAQLSRDASAAGAARRNTTQKKNVEIESVAAAGKPETKEAVKKFFRLEFGENEHEDLDEDHNFRAVEEGFVAVTPIHFQLNAEDEIQTCASDWLASALKGSEEVS
;
A
#
# COMPACT_ATOMS: atom_id res chain seq x y z
N MET A 1 -4.22 -27.28 26.61
CA MET A 1 -4.82 -26.22 27.44
C MET A 1 -3.79 -25.77 28.46
N SER A 2 -3.08 -24.67 28.19
CA SER A 2 -2.20 -24.00 29.16
C SER A 2 -2.61 -22.53 29.22
N THR A 3 -3.19 -22.14 30.34
CA THR A 3 -3.56 -20.77 30.66
C THR A 3 -2.32 -20.02 31.14
N ASN A 4 -1.85 -19.04 30.36
CA ASN A 4 -0.85 -18.07 30.80
C ASN A 4 -1.48 -17.13 31.83
N HIS A 5 -1.32 -17.45 33.11
CA HIS A 5 -1.58 -16.50 34.19
C HIS A 5 -0.33 -15.64 34.42
N LEU A 6 -0.49 -14.32 34.34
CA LEU A 6 0.53 -13.36 34.71
C LEU A 6 0.89 -13.52 36.20
N PRO A 7 2.16 -13.29 36.59
CA PRO A 7 2.60 -13.48 37.97
C PRO A 7 1.85 -12.55 38.95
N PRO A 8 1.51 -13.01 40.17
CA PRO A 8 0.70 -12.26 41.15
C PRO A 8 1.25 -10.87 41.50
N SER A 9 2.57 -10.69 41.40
CA SER A 9 3.25 -9.41 41.62
C SER A 9 2.90 -8.35 40.57
N LEU A 10 2.58 -8.74 39.33
CA LEU A 10 2.15 -7.82 38.27
C LEU A 10 0.71 -7.35 38.48
N ILE A 11 -0.15 -8.22 39.02
CA ILE A 11 -1.56 -7.92 39.29
C ILE A 11 -1.69 -6.91 40.45
N SER A 12 -0.87 -7.06 41.50
CA SER A 12 -0.86 -6.12 42.64
C SER A 12 -0.43 -4.71 42.25
N ASN A 13 0.52 -4.57 41.32
CA ASN A 13 0.99 -3.26 40.85
C ASN A 13 -0.04 -2.57 39.94
N LEU A 14 -0.78 -3.34 39.13
CA LEU A 14 -1.87 -2.82 38.29
C LEU A 14 -3.08 -2.38 39.10
N GLN A 15 -3.46 -3.11 40.16
CA GLN A 15 -4.56 -2.70 41.04
C GLN A 15 -4.25 -1.43 41.83
N ASN A 16 -3.02 -1.29 42.34
CA ASN A 16 -2.61 -0.07 43.05
C ASN A 16 -2.55 1.16 42.13
N ALA A 17 -2.12 0.98 40.87
CA ALA A 17 -2.12 2.05 39.87
C ALA A 17 -3.54 2.47 39.44
N LEU A 18 -4.50 1.54 39.41
CA LEU A 18 -5.91 1.82 39.09
C LEU A 18 -6.64 2.51 40.25
N ILE A 19 -6.31 2.19 41.50
CA ILE A 19 -6.86 2.87 42.68
C ILE A 19 -6.32 4.30 42.79
N ALA A 20 -5.03 4.51 42.51
CA ALA A 20 -4.41 5.85 42.49
C ALA A 20 -4.97 6.77 41.40
N ARG A 21 -5.60 6.21 40.35
CA ARG A 21 -6.21 6.98 39.25
C ARG A 21 -7.70 7.27 39.47
N LYS A 22 -8.32 6.68 40.51
CA LYS A 22 -9.76 6.77 40.78
C LYS A 22 -10.13 7.49 42.09
N GLY A 23 -9.14 7.94 42.87
CA GLY A 23 -9.37 8.69 44.11
C GLY A 23 -8.68 10.05 44.07
N GLY A 24 -9.42 11.08 43.64
CA GLY A 24 -8.93 12.45 43.59
C GLY A 24 -10.08 13.44 43.46
N GLY A 25 -10.89 13.56 44.51
CA GLY A 25 -11.90 14.61 44.64
C GLY A 25 -12.90 14.26 45.74
N ASP A 26 -12.76 14.91 46.89
CA ASP A 26 -13.73 15.19 47.97
C ASP A 26 -12.91 16.01 49.00
N GLU A 27 -13.37 16.98 49.78
CA GLU A 27 -14.59 17.78 49.93
C GLU A 27 -14.14 18.83 50.99
N GLU A 28 -14.57 20.09 50.88
CA GLU A 28 -14.69 20.95 52.07
C GLU A 28 -15.98 21.77 51.99
N THR A 29 -16.89 21.43 52.90
CA THR A 29 -18.15 22.09 53.25
C THR A 29 -18.00 23.56 53.62
N LYS A 30 -18.95 24.41 53.17
CA LYS A 30 -19.54 25.47 54.01
C LYS A 30 -20.87 26.00 53.43
N GLU A 31 -21.83 26.13 54.35
CA GLU A 31 -23.21 26.59 54.19
C GLU A 31 -23.34 28.01 53.63
N GLY A 32 -24.44 28.27 52.90
CA GLY A 32 -24.92 29.62 52.61
C GLY A 32 -25.92 29.67 51.45
N ASN A 33 -27.22 29.62 51.76
CA ASN A 33 -28.33 29.99 50.86
C ASN A 33 -28.23 31.51 50.54
N PRO A 34 -28.66 32.03 49.36
CA PRO A 34 -30.09 32.08 49.05
C PRO A 34 -30.50 32.03 47.54
N SER A 35 -31.75 31.61 47.33
CA SER A 35 -32.72 32.01 46.29
C SER A 35 -32.25 32.51 44.91
N THR A 36 -32.54 31.73 43.85
CA THR A 36 -33.26 32.21 42.65
C THR A 36 -33.72 31.05 41.75
N GLU A 37 -34.96 31.19 41.26
CA GLU A 37 -35.47 30.85 39.92
C GLU A 37 -35.18 29.48 39.27
N GLU A 38 -36.28 28.77 39.05
CA GLU A 38 -36.42 27.61 38.18
C GLU A 38 -35.88 27.90 36.77
N ALA A 39 -34.77 27.25 36.43
CA ALA A 39 -34.39 26.98 35.05
C ALA A 39 -34.26 25.47 34.90
N GLN A 40 -35.19 24.87 34.15
CA GLN A 40 -35.10 23.50 33.70
C GLN A 40 -33.88 23.39 32.79
N THR A 41 -32.79 22.86 33.31
CA THR A 41 -31.66 22.42 32.49
C THR A 41 -32.08 21.11 31.86
N GLU A 42 -32.52 21.16 30.61
CA GLU A 42 -32.55 19.98 29.75
C GLU A 42 -31.11 19.47 29.65
N GLU A 43 -30.80 18.38 30.35
CA GLU A 43 -29.65 17.54 30.03
C GLU A 43 -29.91 16.96 28.63
N SER A 44 -29.43 17.67 27.61
CA SER A 44 -29.27 17.13 26.28
C SER A 44 -28.35 15.92 26.37
N ASN A 45 -28.93 14.72 26.33
CA ASN A 45 -28.23 13.50 25.94
C ASN A 45 -27.75 13.67 24.49
N GLU A 46 -26.65 14.40 24.29
CA GLU A 46 -25.85 14.27 23.07
C GLU A 46 -25.00 13.00 23.18
N GLU A 47 -25.66 11.84 23.12
CA GLU A 47 -25.02 10.69 22.47
C GLU A 47 -25.01 10.98 20.96
N GLY A 48 -24.12 11.90 20.57
CA GLY A 48 -23.81 12.13 19.17
C GLY A 48 -23.29 10.82 18.58
N SER A 49 -24.13 10.14 17.79
CA SER A 49 -23.76 8.96 17.02
C SER A 49 -22.45 9.22 16.29
N ARG A 50 -21.35 8.71 16.83
CA ARG A 50 -20.01 8.93 16.27
C ARG A 50 -19.98 8.29 14.89
N LYS A 51 -19.69 9.08 13.86
CA LYS A 51 -19.67 8.63 12.46
C LYS A 51 -18.75 7.40 12.30
N PRO A 52 -19.15 6.41 11.49
CA PRO A 52 -18.28 5.26 11.19
C PRO A 52 -16.97 5.73 10.56
N VAL A 53 -15.86 5.22 11.07
CA VAL A 53 -14.53 5.54 10.53
C VAL A 53 -14.28 4.70 9.29
N VAL A 54 -13.86 5.34 8.19
CA VAL A 54 -13.44 4.68 6.95
C VAL A 54 -11.99 5.03 6.67
N LEU A 55 -11.14 4.02 6.58
CA LEU A 55 -9.73 4.20 6.20
C LEU A 55 -9.58 3.95 4.69
N VAL A 56 -8.97 4.89 3.99
CA VAL A 56 -8.71 4.81 2.55
C VAL A 56 -7.21 4.74 2.29
N THR A 57 -6.80 3.87 1.37
CA THR A 57 -5.43 3.72 0.89
C THR A 57 -5.44 3.46 -0.61
N ASN A 58 -4.27 3.31 -1.22
CA ASN A 58 -4.10 2.85 -2.61
C ASN A 58 -2.67 2.33 -2.82
N CYS A 59 -2.35 1.96 -4.07
CA CYS A 59 -0.97 1.69 -4.48
C CYS A 59 -0.39 2.71 -5.48
N ASP A 60 -1.20 3.57 -6.07
CA ASP A 60 -0.73 4.58 -7.05
C ASP A 60 -0.03 5.79 -6.39
N GLY A 61 -0.18 5.93 -5.07
CA GLY A 61 0.36 7.01 -4.26
C GLY A 61 -0.68 8.07 -3.89
N ILE A 62 -0.37 8.89 -2.88
CA ILE A 62 -1.32 9.81 -2.25
C ILE A 62 -1.85 10.89 -3.21
N GLY A 63 -1.06 11.28 -4.21
CA GLY A 63 -1.44 12.25 -5.23
C GLY A 63 -2.19 11.65 -6.43
N SER A 64 -2.62 10.39 -6.36
CA SER A 64 -3.31 9.76 -7.50
C SER A 64 -4.74 10.29 -7.68
N PRO A 65 -5.21 10.47 -8.94
CA PRO A 65 -6.55 10.99 -9.20
C PRO A 65 -7.65 10.04 -8.70
N GLY A 66 -7.42 8.73 -8.75
CA GLY A 66 -8.39 7.74 -8.30
C GLY A 66 -8.62 7.76 -6.78
N LEU A 67 -7.56 7.95 -5.99
CA LEU A 67 -7.66 8.14 -4.54
C LEU A 67 -8.34 9.46 -4.21
N GLU A 68 -7.88 10.55 -4.83
CA GLU A 68 -8.38 11.90 -4.55
C GLU A 68 -9.90 12.00 -4.80
N LEU A 69 -10.38 11.50 -5.95
CA LEU A 69 -11.80 11.52 -6.30
C LEU A 69 -12.64 10.62 -5.37
N LEU A 70 -12.10 9.49 -4.93
CA LEU A 70 -12.79 8.60 -3.99
C LEU A 70 -12.96 9.27 -2.62
N VAL A 71 -11.87 9.80 -2.06
CA VAL A 71 -11.87 10.49 -0.77
C VAL A 71 -12.81 11.69 -0.82
N GLN A 72 -12.73 12.48 -1.88
CA GLN A 72 -13.60 13.62 -2.09
C GLN A 72 -15.09 13.22 -2.10
N ALA A 73 -15.45 12.12 -2.76
CA ALA A 73 -16.83 11.66 -2.79
C ALA A 73 -17.32 11.16 -1.42
N LEU A 74 -16.48 10.41 -0.68
CA LEU A 74 -16.81 9.92 0.66
C LEU A 74 -16.97 11.07 1.66
N VAL A 75 -16.07 12.07 1.64
CA VAL A 75 -16.17 13.23 2.52
C VAL A 75 -17.41 14.07 2.20
N ARG A 76 -17.68 14.32 0.90
CA ARG A 76 -18.89 15.07 0.49
C ARG A 76 -20.19 14.39 0.91
N HIS A 77 -20.22 13.07 1.03
CA HIS A 77 -21.39 12.34 1.51
C HIS A 77 -21.70 12.69 2.98
N GLY A 78 -20.68 12.94 3.80
CA GLY A 78 -20.82 13.49 5.14
C GLY A 78 -21.26 12.51 6.23
N GLU A 79 -21.53 11.24 5.91
CA GLU A 79 -21.93 10.21 6.89
C GLU A 79 -20.75 9.53 7.60
N TYR A 80 -19.53 9.63 7.05
CA TYR A 80 -18.37 8.88 7.52
C TYR A 80 -17.27 9.82 8.01
N ASP A 81 -16.47 9.33 8.96
CA ASP A 81 -15.21 9.95 9.34
C ASP A 81 -14.08 9.34 8.48
N VAL A 82 -13.65 10.06 7.45
CA VAL A 82 -12.74 9.56 6.41
C VAL A 82 -11.30 9.87 6.78
N HIS A 83 -10.45 8.84 6.81
CA HIS A 83 -9.02 8.93 7.08
C HIS A 83 -8.24 8.31 5.93
N VAL A 84 -7.08 8.87 5.59
CA VAL A 84 -6.25 8.40 4.46
C VAL A 84 -4.86 8.04 4.94
N CYS A 85 -4.34 6.90 4.52
CA CYS A 85 -2.95 6.53 4.70
C CYS A 85 -2.46 5.85 3.42
N ALA A 86 -1.61 6.52 2.65
CA ALA A 86 -1.23 6.07 1.32
C ALA A 86 0.27 6.27 1.03
N PRO A 87 0.86 5.49 0.11
CA PRO A 87 2.25 5.65 -0.26
C PRO A 87 2.57 7.04 -0.85
N ASP A 88 3.83 7.47 -0.72
CA ASP A 88 4.36 8.69 -1.35
C ASP A 88 4.55 8.59 -2.88
N SER A 89 4.53 7.38 -3.40
CA SER A 89 4.91 7.05 -4.78
C SER A 89 4.18 5.80 -5.26
N ASP A 90 4.26 5.53 -6.56
CA ASP A 90 3.68 4.33 -7.16
C ASP A 90 4.33 3.05 -6.60
N LYS A 91 3.50 2.22 -5.96
CA LYS A 91 3.79 0.89 -5.41
C LYS A 91 2.85 -0.18 -6.00
N SER A 92 2.36 0.02 -7.22
CA SER A 92 1.33 -0.85 -7.84
C SER A 92 1.75 -2.32 -7.93
N ALA A 93 3.04 -2.59 -8.17
CA ALA A 93 3.61 -3.92 -8.29
C ALA A 93 4.43 -4.36 -7.06
N SER A 94 4.11 -3.84 -5.87
CA SER A 94 4.83 -4.15 -4.62
C SER A 94 4.47 -5.51 -4.00
N GLY A 95 3.38 -6.14 -4.44
CA GLY A 95 2.83 -7.34 -3.79
C GLY A 95 2.52 -7.09 -2.30
N HIS A 96 2.47 -8.17 -1.51
CA HIS A 96 2.31 -8.08 -0.05
C HIS A 96 3.66 -7.92 0.66
N SER A 97 4.41 -6.88 0.29
CA SER A 97 5.70 -6.57 0.91
C SER A 97 5.52 -5.74 2.18
N VAL A 98 6.38 -5.96 3.17
CA VAL A 98 6.50 -5.20 4.42
C VAL A 98 7.93 -4.67 4.48
N THR A 99 8.14 -3.52 5.12
CA THR A 99 9.47 -2.90 5.25
C THR A 99 10.03 -3.06 6.67
N PRO A 100 10.54 -4.25 7.06
CA PRO A 100 11.07 -4.47 8.40
C PRO A 100 12.45 -3.81 8.56
N CYS A 101 12.76 -3.40 9.80
CA CYS A 101 14.09 -2.90 10.19
C CYS A 101 14.56 -1.60 9.51
N GLU A 102 13.71 -0.95 8.70
CA GLU A 102 13.97 0.38 8.12
C GLU A 102 13.02 1.42 8.72
N THR A 103 13.43 2.69 8.69
CA THR A 103 12.59 3.80 9.15
C THR A 103 11.73 4.32 8.00
N LEU A 104 10.42 4.35 8.19
CA LEU A 104 9.48 4.96 7.26
C LEU A 104 9.28 6.44 7.58
N ALA A 105 9.30 7.28 6.55
CA ALA A 105 8.90 8.68 6.67
C ALA A 105 7.38 8.78 6.57
N VAL A 106 6.77 9.63 7.40
CA VAL A 106 5.33 9.89 7.41
C VAL A 106 5.10 11.40 7.41
N ASN A 107 4.37 11.90 6.43
CA ASN A 107 4.00 13.31 6.33
C ASN A 107 2.49 13.46 6.48
N SER A 108 2.04 14.39 7.32
CA SER A 108 0.63 14.78 7.38
C SER A 108 0.28 15.62 6.16
N THR A 109 -0.89 15.37 5.59
CA THR A 109 -1.49 16.18 4.52
C THR A 109 -3.00 16.31 4.76
N GLU A 110 -3.64 17.28 4.12
CA GLU A 110 -5.09 17.42 4.12
C GLU A 110 -5.64 17.05 2.74
N MET A 111 -6.69 16.22 2.71
CA MET A 111 -7.30 15.79 1.46
C MET A 111 -8.82 15.97 1.54
N HIS A 112 -9.33 17.05 0.92
CA HIS A 112 -10.77 17.34 0.85
C HIS A 112 -11.48 17.35 2.21
N GLY A 113 -10.77 17.69 3.31
CA GLY A 113 -11.31 17.68 4.67
C GLY A 113 -11.09 16.38 5.46
N ALA A 114 -10.48 15.36 4.84
CA ALA A 114 -10.02 14.15 5.52
C ALA A 114 -8.61 14.34 6.10
N THR A 115 -8.35 13.76 7.28
CA THR A 115 -7.00 13.60 7.82
C THR A 115 -6.25 12.57 6.98
N ALA A 116 -5.11 12.97 6.40
CA ALA A 116 -4.37 12.14 5.49
C ALA A 116 -2.87 12.05 5.87
N PHE A 117 -2.29 10.87 5.68
CA PHE A 117 -0.86 10.63 5.86
C PHE A 117 -0.26 10.01 4.60
N GLU A 118 0.82 10.62 4.14
CA GLU A 118 1.70 10.09 3.11
C GLU A 118 2.82 9.28 3.78
N VAL A 119 3.10 8.08 3.29
CA VAL A 119 4.10 7.17 3.87
C VAL A 119 5.10 6.72 2.81
N SER A 120 6.40 6.70 3.12
CA SER A 120 7.44 6.24 2.18
C SER A 120 7.47 4.73 1.91
N GLY A 121 6.55 3.99 2.53
CA GLY A 121 6.48 2.53 2.54
C GLY A 121 5.55 1.95 1.47
N THR A 122 5.17 0.70 1.67
CA THR A 122 4.23 -0.05 0.84
C THR A 122 2.77 0.19 1.28
N PRO A 123 1.76 -0.20 0.48
CA PRO A 123 0.36 -0.16 0.92
C PRO A 123 0.11 -0.99 2.19
N VAL A 124 0.83 -2.08 2.37
CA VAL A 124 0.78 -2.91 3.59
C VAL A 124 1.30 -2.12 4.78
N ASP A 125 2.45 -1.45 4.64
CA ASP A 125 2.99 -0.60 5.70
C ASP A 125 2.02 0.54 6.05
N CYS A 126 1.37 1.16 5.05
CA CYS A 126 0.38 2.22 5.27
C CYS A 126 -0.80 1.75 6.12
N VAL A 127 -1.40 0.61 5.74
CA VAL A 127 -2.57 0.04 6.44
C VAL A 127 -2.17 -0.45 7.82
N SER A 128 -1.07 -1.20 7.94
CA SER A 128 -0.58 -1.72 9.22
C SER A 128 -0.24 -0.59 10.19
N LEU A 129 0.44 0.45 9.72
CA LEU A 129 0.77 1.62 10.53
C LEU A 129 -0.47 2.40 10.96
N ALA A 130 -1.46 2.57 10.08
CA ALA A 130 -2.73 3.20 10.42
C ALA A 130 -3.49 2.41 11.50
N LEU A 131 -3.57 1.08 11.34
CA LEU A 131 -4.26 0.18 12.28
C LEU A 131 -3.51 -0.05 13.59
N SER A 132 -2.22 0.29 13.65
CA SER A 132 -1.43 0.21 14.89
C SER A 132 -1.85 1.22 15.97
N GLY A 133 -2.63 2.24 15.59
CA GLY A 133 -3.01 3.35 16.47
C GLY A 133 -1.92 4.42 16.63
N SER A 134 -0.83 4.34 15.87
CA SER A 134 0.28 5.31 15.96
C SER A 134 -0.01 6.65 15.27
N LEU A 135 -0.85 6.64 14.22
CA LEU A 135 -1.17 7.83 13.42
C LEU A 135 -2.55 8.42 13.71
N PHE A 136 -3.49 7.59 14.14
CA PHE A 136 -4.87 7.98 14.31
C PHE A 136 -5.38 7.64 15.72
N SER A 137 -6.26 8.51 16.24
CA SER A 137 -6.81 8.36 17.59
C SER A 137 -8.04 7.43 17.67
N TRP A 138 -8.52 6.90 16.54
CA TRP A 138 -9.59 5.91 16.52
C TRP A 138 -9.04 4.51 16.83
N SER A 139 -9.89 3.63 17.38
CA SER A 139 -9.48 2.28 17.75
C SER A 139 -9.45 1.32 16.57
N ARG A 140 -10.47 1.41 15.69
CA ARG A 140 -10.63 0.52 14.55
C ARG A 140 -11.62 1.10 13.51
N PRO A 141 -11.31 1.05 12.22
CA PRO A 141 -12.24 1.50 11.19
C PRO A 141 -13.32 0.45 10.92
N ALA A 142 -14.49 0.91 10.45
CA ALA A 142 -15.59 0.06 10.02
C ALA A 142 -15.28 -0.65 8.70
N LEU A 143 -14.48 -0.01 7.84
CA LEU A 143 -14.07 -0.51 6.53
C LEU A 143 -12.71 0.08 6.13
N VAL A 144 -11.88 -0.73 5.46
CA VAL A 144 -10.73 -0.25 4.70
C VAL A 144 -11.01 -0.33 3.20
N VAL A 145 -10.79 0.77 2.47
CA VAL A 145 -10.93 0.81 1.00
C VAL A 145 -9.57 1.09 0.36
N SER A 146 -9.08 0.15 -0.45
CA SER A 146 -7.85 0.30 -1.23
C SER A 146 -8.18 0.63 -2.68
N GLY A 147 -8.10 1.90 -3.09
CA GLY A 147 -8.38 2.35 -4.45
C GLY A 147 -8.82 3.82 -4.57
N ILE A 148 -9.34 4.26 -5.73
CA ILE A 148 -9.46 3.48 -6.97
C ILE A 148 -8.12 3.41 -7.69
N ASN A 149 -7.60 2.20 -7.92
CA ASN A 149 -6.28 2.01 -8.50
C ASN A 149 -6.34 1.98 -10.03
N LYS A 150 -5.25 2.44 -10.66
CA LYS A 150 -5.07 2.46 -12.09
C LYS A 150 -4.59 1.10 -12.60
N GLY A 151 -5.44 0.41 -13.35
CA GLY A 151 -5.13 -0.88 -13.95
C GLY A 151 -5.81 -2.03 -13.21
N SER A 152 -5.93 -3.15 -13.91
CA SER A 152 -6.65 -4.31 -13.41
C SER A 152 -5.80 -5.16 -12.47
N SER A 153 -6.41 -5.68 -11.42
CA SER A 153 -5.86 -6.70 -10.53
C SER A 153 -6.60 -8.03 -10.71
N CYS A 154 -6.89 -8.45 -11.95
CA CYS A 154 -7.54 -9.74 -12.23
C CYS A 154 -6.59 -10.95 -12.15
N GLY A 155 -7.18 -12.14 -11.99
CA GLY A 155 -6.48 -13.42 -12.01
C GLY A 155 -5.31 -13.54 -11.01
N HIS A 156 -4.22 -14.19 -11.42
CA HIS A 156 -2.96 -14.29 -10.69
C HIS A 156 -2.17 -12.96 -10.63
N HIS A 157 -2.55 -11.90 -11.36
CA HIS A 157 -1.93 -10.58 -11.19
C HIS A 157 -2.14 -10.02 -9.77
N ILE A 158 -3.20 -10.47 -9.08
CA ILE A 158 -3.47 -10.21 -7.66
C ILE A 158 -2.24 -10.42 -6.76
N LEU A 159 -1.35 -11.35 -7.10
CA LEU A 159 -0.16 -11.65 -6.28
C LEU A 159 0.87 -10.51 -6.28
N TYR A 160 0.93 -9.71 -7.35
CA TYR A 160 1.82 -8.56 -7.46
C TYR A 160 1.14 -7.23 -7.08
N SER A 161 -0.18 -7.23 -6.95
CA SER A 161 -0.96 -6.01 -6.74
C SER A 161 -0.80 -5.45 -5.33
N GLY A 162 -0.23 -4.25 -5.25
CA GLY A 162 -0.16 -3.48 -4.00
C GLY A 162 -1.55 -3.06 -3.49
N ALA A 163 -2.51 -2.85 -4.40
CA ALA A 163 -3.88 -2.54 -4.04
C ALA A 163 -4.54 -3.66 -3.24
N ILE A 164 -4.41 -4.90 -3.73
CA ILE A 164 -4.92 -6.08 -3.04
C ILE A 164 -4.17 -6.27 -1.73
N ALA A 165 -2.86 -6.05 -1.71
CA ALA A 165 -2.06 -6.18 -0.50
C ALA A 165 -2.54 -5.27 0.64
N GLY A 166 -2.87 -4.00 0.36
CA GLY A 166 -3.45 -3.10 1.36
C GLY A 166 -4.81 -3.59 1.91
N ALA A 167 -5.72 -4.01 1.03
CA ALA A 167 -7.00 -4.58 1.47
C ALA A 167 -6.81 -5.91 2.22
N ARG A 168 -5.84 -6.72 1.82
CA ARG A 168 -5.51 -8.00 2.44
C ARG A 168 -4.92 -7.80 3.84
N GLU A 169 -4.07 -6.80 4.02
CA GLU A 169 -3.53 -6.46 5.33
C GLU A 169 -4.63 -6.07 6.30
N ALA A 170 -5.59 -5.24 5.85
CA ALA A 170 -6.76 -4.91 6.66
C ALA A 170 -7.54 -6.16 7.11
N LEU A 171 -7.75 -7.12 6.19
CA LEU A 171 -8.41 -8.38 6.50
C LEU A 171 -7.60 -9.25 7.48
N LEU A 172 -6.27 -9.27 7.38
CA LEU A 172 -5.39 -9.95 8.35
C LEU A 172 -5.51 -9.33 9.75
N CYS A 173 -5.66 -8.01 9.83
CA CYS A 173 -6.01 -7.30 11.07
C CYS A 173 -7.50 -7.46 11.46
N GLY A 174 -8.22 -8.35 10.77
CA GLY A 174 -9.63 -8.67 10.98
C GLY A 174 -10.60 -7.62 10.48
N VAL A 175 -10.16 -6.52 9.87
CA VAL A 175 -11.00 -5.41 9.39
C VAL A 175 -11.62 -5.76 8.03
N PRO A 176 -12.95 -5.58 7.83
CA PRO A 176 -13.56 -5.69 6.52
C PRO A 176 -12.90 -4.76 5.50
N SER A 177 -12.71 -5.24 4.27
CA SER A 177 -11.97 -4.47 3.27
C SER A 177 -12.43 -4.70 1.83
N LEU A 178 -12.24 -3.65 1.04
CA LEU A 178 -12.46 -3.62 -0.40
C LEU A 178 -11.16 -3.25 -1.11
N SER A 179 -10.88 -3.90 -2.24
CA SER A 179 -9.93 -3.41 -3.23
C SER A 179 -10.70 -3.00 -4.47
N ILE A 180 -10.41 -1.82 -5.02
CA ILE A 180 -11.13 -1.27 -6.17
C ILE A 180 -10.13 -0.87 -7.24
N SER A 181 -10.28 -1.45 -8.43
CA SER A 181 -9.40 -1.23 -9.59
C SER A 181 -10.22 -0.82 -10.80
N LEU A 182 -9.77 0.20 -11.53
CA LEU A 182 -10.30 0.56 -12.84
C LEU A 182 -9.41 -0.08 -13.91
N SER A 183 -10.02 -0.83 -14.84
CA SER A 183 -9.33 -1.44 -15.99
C SER A 183 -8.88 -0.39 -17.01
N TRP A 184 -7.88 0.38 -16.60
CA TRP A 184 -7.34 1.52 -17.34
C TRP A 184 -6.62 1.06 -18.60
N ARG A 185 -7.03 1.61 -19.74
CA ARG A 185 -6.40 1.40 -21.05
C ARG A 185 -5.80 2.69 -21.55
N LYS A 186 -4.48 2.69 -21.83
CA LYS A 186 -3.68 3.91 -22.10
C LYS A 186 -4.26 4.83 -23.20
N ASN A 187 -4.93 4.27 -24.20
CA ASN A 187 -5.45 5.02 -25.35
C ASN A 187 -6.98 5.21 -25.34
N GLU A 188 -7.66 4.67 -24.33
CA GLU A 188 -9.14 4.70 -24.23
C GLU A 188 -9.59 5.41 -22.95
N SER A 189 -8.83 5.27 -21.87
CA SER A 189 -9.18 5.79 -20.55
C SER A 189 -8.65 7.20 -20.33
N ASN A 190 -9.42 7.99 -19.59
CA ASN A 190 -9.07 9.34 -19.17
C ASN A 190 -9.55 9.58 -17.73
N GLU A 191 -9.18 10.71 -17.13
CA GLU A 191 -9.48 11.00 -15.72
C GLU A 191 -10.97 11.01 -15.37
N SER A 192 -11.87 11.33 -16.33
CA SER A 192 -13.31 11.28 -16.07
C SER A 192 -13.78 9.86 -15.76
N HIS A 193 -13.10 8.83 -16.28
CA HIS A 193 -13.44 7.44 -15.97
C HIS A 193 -13.16 7.09 -14.51
N PHE A 194 -12.21 7.75 -13.82
CA PHE A 194 -12.07 7.57 -12.37
C PHE A 194 -13.29 8.12 -11.63
N LYS A 195 -13.79 9.29 -12.04
CA LYS A 195 -15.01 9.86 -11.46
C LYS A 195 -16.21 8.94 -11.67
N ASP A 196 -16.34 8.37 -12.86
CA ASP A 196 -17.41 7.43 -13.18
C ASP A 196 -17.27 6.13 -12.38
N ALA A 197 -16.04 5.63 -12.22
CA ALA A 197 -15.72 4.47 -11.40
C ALA A 197 -16.07 4.69 -9.91
N VAL A 198 -15.81 5.89 -9.37
CA VAL A 198 -16.28 6.29 -8.02
C VAL A 198 -17.81 6.19 -7.94
N GLY A 199 -18.52 6.74 -8.93
CA GLY A 199 -19.98 6.65 -8.99
C GLY A 199 -20.50 5.20 -8.97
N VAL A 200 -19.82 4.29 -9.67
CA VAL A 200 -20.16 2.86 -9.71
C VAL A 200 -19.91 2.17 -8.36
N CYS A 201 -18.84 2.50 -7.65
CA CYS A 201 -18.45 1.78 -6.42
C CYS A 201 -19.04 2.35 -5.12
N LEU A 202 -19.46 3.62 -5.08
CA LEU A 202 -20.05 4.24 -3.89
C LEU A 202 -21.21 3.42 -3.27
N PRO A 203 -22.19 2.90 -4.04
CA PRO A 203 -23.24 2.07 -3.47
C PRO A 203 -22.71 0.81 -2.77
N LEU A 204 -21.63 0.21 -3.27
CA LEU A 204 -21.01 -0.97 -2.68
C LEU A 204 -20.27 -0.59 -1.39
N ILE A 205 -19.58 0.55 -1.37
CA ILE A 205 -18.90 1.05 -0.16
C ILE A 205 -19.93 1.34 0.94
N HIS A 206 -21.02 2.05 0.61
CA HIS A 206 -22.08 2.37 1.58
C HIS A 206 -22.77 1.09 2.10
N ALA A 207 -23.03 0.14 1.20
CA ALA A 207 -23.59 -1.15 1.59
C ALA A 207 -22.64 -1.92 2.51
N ALA A 208 -21.34 -1.94 2.19
CA ALA A 208 -20.33 -2.59 3.00
C ALA A 208 -20.28 -1.99 4.42
N ILE A 209 -20.20 -0.66 4.56
CA ILE A 209 -20.17 0.02 5.87
C ILE A 209 -21.44 -0.30 6.69
N ARG A 210 -22.62 -0.18 6.07
CA ARG A 210 -23.90 -0.48 6.73
C ARG A 210 -23.99 -1.94 7.18
N ASP A 211 -23.48 -2.86 6.37
CA ASP A 211 -23.65 -4.31 6.59
C ASP A 211 -22.55 -4.90 7.48
N THR A 212 -21.39 -4.24 7.62
CA THR A 212 -20.38 -4.63 8.62
C THR A 212 -20.87 -4.38 10.04
N GLU A 213 -21.56 -3.26 10.30
CA GLU A 213 -22.20 -2.96 11.59
C GLU A 213 -23.28 -3.99 11.97
N LYS A 214 -23.99 -4.51 10.97
CA LYS A 214 -25.03 -5.54 11.13
C LYS A 214 -24.49 -6.97 11.12
N GLY A 215 -23.20 -7.17 10.88
CA GLY A 215 -22.58 -8.49 10.73
C GLY A 215 -23.04 -9.27 9.49
N LEU A 216 -23.58 -8.57 8.48
CA LEU A 216 -24.08 -9.12 7.21
C LEU A 216 -23.03 -9.10 6.09
N PHE A 217 -21.96 -8.30 6.22
CA PHE A 217 -20.86 -8.28 5.27
C PHE A 217 -20.15 -9.65 5.21
N PRO A 218 -19.72 -10.13 4.03
CA PRO A 218 -19.02 -11.41 3.88
C PRO A 218 -17.84 -11.55 4.86
N LYS A 219 -17.81 -12.66 5.59
CA LYS A 219 -16.78 -12.93 6.60
C LYS A 219 -15.59 -13.63 5.98
N SER A 220 -14.41 -13.43 6.58
CA SER A 220 -13.16 -14.13 6.22
C SER A 220 -12.68 -13.94 4.77
N CYS A 221 -13.16 -12.89 4.10
CA CYS A 221 -12.71 -12.50 2.77
C CYS A 221 -12.69 -10.98 2.61
N LEU A 222 -11.86 -10.50 1.68
CA LEU A 222 -11.93 -9.16 1.13
C LEU A 222 -12.66 -9.22 -0.21
N LEU A 223 -13.30 -8.13 -0.63
CA LEU A 223 -13.92 -8.07 -1.95
C LEU A 223 -13.01 -7.30 -2.91
N ASN A 224 -12.53 -7.97 -3.96
CA ASN A 224 -11.87 -7.31 -5.08
C ASN A 224 -12.92 -6.87 -6.11
N ILE A 225 -12.96 -5.58 -6.43
CA ILE A 225 -13.92 -4.95 -7.32
C ILE A 225 -13.15 -4.42 -8.53
N GLU A 226 -13.39 -5.03 -9.68
CA GLU A 226 -12.78 -4.63 -10.96
C GLU A 226 -13.82 -3.94 -11.83
N ILE A 227 -13.56 -2.68 -12.14
CA ILE A 227 -14.43 -1.84 -12.94
C ILE A 227 -13.92 -1.88 -14.40
N PRO A 228 -14.79 -2.11 -15.40
CA PRO A 228 -14.38 -2.14 -16.80
C PRO A 228 -13.88 -0.78 -17.28
N SER A 229 -13.16 -0.75 -18.40
CA SER A 229 -12.53 0.46 -18.95
C SER A 229 -13.52 1.59 -19.27
N SER A 230 -14.81 1.24 -19.44
CA SER A 230 -15.95 2.13 -19.63
C SER A 230 -16.94 1.99 -18.47
N PRO A 231 -16.74 2.67 -17.32
CA PRO A 231 -17.56 2.48 -16.13
C PRO A 231 -19.03 2.87 -16.32
N THR A 232 -19.33 3.88 -17.12
CA THR A 232 -20.70 4.39 -17.33
C THR A 232 -21.60 3.45 -18.12
N THR A 233 -21.02 2.63 -18.99
CA THR A 233 -21.74 1.68 -19.86
C THR A 233 -21.65 0.24 -19.35
N ASN A 234 -21.26 0.04 -18.08
CA ASN A 234 -21.17 -1.28 -17.48
C ASN A 234 -22.51 -2.02 -17.54
N LYS A 235 -22.46 -3.35 -17.67
CA LYS A 235 -23.63 -4.24 -17.79
C LYS A 235 -24.22 -4.66 -16.44
N GLY A 236 -23.75 -4.09 -15.33
CA GLY A 236 -24.09 -4.46 -13.96
C GLY A 236 -22.96 -5.18 -13.24
N PHE A 237 -23.30 -5.78 -12.09
CA PHE A 237 -22.35 -6.47 -11.21
C PHE A 237 -22.42 -7.99 -11.43
N LYS A 238 -21.26 -8.64 -11.49
CA LYS A 238 -21.13 -10.09 -11.54
C LYS A 238 -20.24 -10.57 -10.39
N VAL A 239 -20.74 -11.49 -9.57
CA VAL A 239 -19.88 -12.21 -8.62
C VAL A 239 -19.03 -13.20 -9.41
N THR A 240 -17.72 -13.20 -9.16
CA THR A 240 -16.74 -13.92 -9.98
C THR A 240 -15.78 -14.72 -9.13
N ARG A 241 -15.06 -15.64 -9.78
CA ARG A 241 -13.92 -16.38 -9.22
C ARG A 241 -12.61 -15.80 -9.75
N GLN A 242 -11.56 -15.96 -8.97
CA GLN A 242 -10.22 -15.60 -9.40
C GLN A 242 -9.79 -16.54 -10.53
N SER A 243 -9.36 -15.97 -11.65
CA SER A 243 -8.77 -16.76 -12.74
C SER A 243 -7.29 -17.05 -12.53
N VAL A 244 -6.74 -17.91 -13.39
CA VAL A 244 -5.30 -18.19 -13.44
C VAL A 244 -4.53 -17.20 -14.33
N TRP A 245 -5.23 -16.24 -14.95
CA TRP A 245 -4.62 -15.28 -15.86
C TRP A 245 -3.58 -14.42 -15.14
N ARG A 246 -2.43 -14.21 -15.77
CA ARG A 246 -1.41 -13.23 -15.33
C ARG A 246 -0.80 -12.57 -16.55
N PRO A 247 -0.30 -11.33 -16.43
CA PRO A 247 0.51 -10.74 -17.49
C PRO A 247 1.83 -11.49 -17.70
N ALA A 248 2.36 -11.44 -18.92
CA ALA A 248 3.71 -11.91 -19.21
C ALA A 248 4.74 -11.02 -18.50
N LEU A 249 5.83 -11.63 -18.03
CA LEU A 249 6.97 -10.92 -17.45
C LEU A 249 8.04 -10.76 -18.52
N ASN A 250 8.11 -9.59 -19.15
CA ASN A 250 9.04 -9.31 -20.24
C ASN A 250 10.25 -8.54 -19.71
N TRP A 251 11.42 -9.16 -19.76
CA TRP A 251 12.68 -8.55 -19.34
C TRP A 251 13.40 -7.93 -20.54
N GLN A 252 13.67 -6.63 -20.47
CA GLN A 252 14.39 -5.89 -21.49
C GLN A 252 15.75 -5.44 -20.97
N ALA A 253 16.81 -5.65 -21.75
CA ALA A 253 18.12 -5.11 -21.44
C ALA A 253 18.13 -3.59 -21.61
N VAL A 254 18.69 -2.87 -20.62
CA VAL A 254 18.78 -1.41 -20.62
C VAL A 254 20.25 -1.01 -20.62
N SER A 255 20.60 0.01 -21.40
CA SER A 255 21.97 0.54 -21.41
C SER A 255 22.28 1.31 -20.12
N ALA A 256 23.52 1.21 -19.64
CA ALA A 256 23.97 1.87 -18.41
C ALA A 256 23.76 3.40 -18.40
N ASN A 257 23.75 4.04 -19.58
CA ASN A 257 23.57 5.48 -19.74
C ASN A 257 22.10 5.95 -19.63
N ARG A 258 21.12 5.03 -19.53
CA ARG A 258 19.70 5.33 -19.36
C ARG A 258 19.18 5.02 -17.96
N ASN A 259 20.06 5.00 -16.96
CA ASN A 259 19.66 4.71 -15.59
C ASN A 259 18.81 5.86 -14.99
N PRO A 260 17.51 5.67 -14.70
CA PRO A 260 16.65 6.72 -14.15
C PRO A 260 16.98 7.02 -12.67
N ALA A 261 17.63 6.10 -11.96
CA ALA A 261 17.92 6.25 -10.53
C ALA A 261 18.85 7.43 -10.21
N ALA A 262 19.65 7.89 -11.18
CA ALA A 262 20.49 9.08 -11.02
C ALA A 262 19.80 10.39 -11.47
N GLY A 263 18.67 10.30 -12.18
CA GLY A 263 17.97 11.46 -12.76
C GLY A 263 17.08 12.21 -11.76
N GLN A 264 16.60 11.55 -10.71
CA GLN A 264 15.71 12.18 -9.71
C GLN A 264 16.44 13.19 -8.81
N TYR A 265 17.76 13.07 -8.65
CA TYR A 265 18.54 13.97 -7.78
C TYR A 265 19.00 15.26 -8.47
N MET A 266 18.97 15.32 -9.81
CA MET A 266 19.52 16.46 -10.56
C MET A 266 18.50 17.51 -11.01
N SER A 267 17.20 17.30 -10.81
CA SER A 267 16.18 18.29 -11.23
C SER A 267 16.10 19.52 -10.31
N MET A 268 16.64 19.45 -9.09
CA MET A 268 16.56 20.56 -8.10
C MET A 268 17.71 21.57 -8.17
N HIS A 269 18.76 21.36 -8.97
CA HIS A 269 19.93 22.25 -9.03
C HIS A 269 20.35 22.63 -10.47
N GLN A 270 19.38 22.95 -11.33
CA GLN A 270 19.65 23.43 -12.69
C GLN A 270 20.47 24.74 -12.74
N SER A 271 20.52 25.53 -11.65
CA SER A 271 21.34 26.75 -11.58
C SER A 271 22.81 26.51 -11.24
N LEU A 272 23.14 25.44 -10.51
CA LEU A 272 24.51 25.16 -10.04
C LEU A 272 25.37 24.44 -11.09
N GLY A 273 24.75 23.57 -11.90
CA GLY A 273 25.44 22.84 -12.96
C GLY A 273 26.01 23.75 -14.07
N VAL A 274 25.29 24.82 -14.41
CA VAL A 274 25.73 25.81 -15.41
C VAL A 274 26.87 26.68 -14.85
N GLN A 275 26.80 27.06 -13.57
CA GLN A 275 27.84 27.87 -12.92
C GLN A 275 29.17 27.09 -12.75
N LEU A 276 29.11 25.81 -12.40
CA LEU A 276 30.30 24.95 -12.28
C LEU A 276 30.96 24.66 -13.63
N ALA A 277 30.18 24.47 -14.70
CA ALA A 277 30.71 24.28 -16.06
C ALA A 277 31.33 25.54 -16.67
N GLN A 278 30.96 26.72 -16.16
CA GLN A 278 31.59 27.99 -16.54
C GLN A 278 32.93 28.17 -15.79
N LEU A 279 32.94 27.93 -14.48
CA LEU A 279 34.15 27.96 -13.64
C LEU A 279 35.23 26.96 -14.12
N SER A 280 34.84 25.78 -14.59
CA SER A 280 35.79 24.79 -15.12
C SER A 280 36.41 25.22 -16.45
N ARG A 281 35.65 25.91 -17.32
CA ARG A 281 36.16 26.43 -18.59
C ARG A 281 37.16 27.57 -18.38
N ASP A 282 36.85 28.47 -17.46
CA ASP A 282 37.72 29.62 -17.15
C ASP A 282 39.02 29.16 -16.46
N ALA A 283 38.96 28.13 -15.61
CA ALA A 283 40.15 27.49 -15.02
C ALA A 283 41.04 26.77 -16.06
N SER A 284 40.44 26.09 -17.05
CA SER A 284 41.20 25.46 -18.15
C SER A 284 41.86 26.48 -19.08
N ALA A 285 41.19 27.61 -19.37
CA ALA A 285 41.77 28.68 -20.18
C ALA A 285 42.94 29.38 -19.45
N ALA A 286 42.82 29.60 -18.14
CA ALA A 286 43.89 30.17 -17.31
C ALA A 286 45.10 29.23 -17.17
N GLY A 287 44.90 27.91 -17.16
CA GLY A 287 45.96 26.90 -17.13
C GLY A 287 46.70 26.76 -18.47
N ALA A 288 46.00 26.91 -19.60
CA ALA A 288 46.60 26.86 -20.93
C ALA A 288 47.44 28.10 -21.26
N ALA A 289 47.11 29.27 -20.69
CA ALA A 289 47.87 30.52 -20.90
C ALA A 289 49.22 30.56 -20.15
N ARG A 290 49.51 29.61 -19.24
CA ARG A 290 50.77 29.57 -18.46
C ARG A 290 51.81 28.56 -18.95
N ARG A 291 51.60 27.90 -20.10
CA ARG A 291 52.54 26.91 -20.66
C ARG A 291 53.09 27.30 -22.04
N ASN A 292 53.53 28.54 -22.19
CA ASN A 292 54.38 28.94 -23.31
C ASN A 292 55.66 29.62 -22.80
N THR A 293 56.51 28.84 -22.15
CA THR A 293 57.96 29.06 -22.11
C THR A 293 58.63 27.87 -21.42
N THR A 294 59.80 27.51 -21.94
CA THR A 294 60.81 26.58 -21.39
C THR A 294 60.86 25.18 -22.04
N GLN A 295 62.01 24.94 -22.67
CA GLN A 295 62.43 23.78 -23.47
C GLN A 295 62.80 22.54 -22.64
N LYS A 296 62.62 21.36 -23.27
CA LYS A 296 63.38 20.09 -23.20
C LYS A 296 64.13 19.71 -21.91
N LYS A 297 63.85 18.49 -21.41
CA LYS A 297 64.73 17.30 -21.58
C LYS A 297 64.06 16.01 -21.07
N ASN A 298 64.20 14.93 -21.84
CA ASN A 298 63.91 13.55 -21.46
C ASN A 298 64.87 13.07 -20.36
N VAL A 299 64.33 12.36 -19.37
CA VAL A 299 65.05 11.34 -18.58
C VAL A 299 64.07 10.21 -18.31
N GLU A 300 64.37 9.02 -18.84
CA GLU A 300 63.76 7.75 -18.45
C GLU A 300 64.20 7.40 -17.04
N ILE A 301 63.24 7.03 -16.19
CA ILE A 301 63.50 6.35 -14.92
C ILE A 301 62.57 5.13 -14.87
N GLU A 302 63.13 3.96 -15.13
CA GLU A 302 62.55 2.68 -14.72
C GLU A 302 62.35 2.70 -13.21
N SER A 303 61.13 2.40 -12.76
CA SER A 303 60.89 2.02 -11.37
C SER A 303 60.27 0.63 -11.33
N VAL A 304 60.95 -0.20 -10.56
CA VAL A 304 60.81 -1.64 -10.39
C VAL A 304 59.43 -2.00 -9.85
N ALA A 305 58.89 -3.10 -10.37
CA ALA A 305 57.65 -3.73 -9.94
C ALA A 305 57.64 -3.95 -8.40
N ALA A 306 56.67 -3.34 -7.73
CA ALA A 306 56.19 -3.77 -6.43
C ALA A 306 54.87 -4.51 -6.63
N ALA A 307 54.88 -5.75 -6.14
CA ALA A 307 53.86 -6.76 -6.26
C ALA A 307 52.47 -6.36 -5.71
N GLY A 308 51.43 -6.95 -6.31
CA GLY A 308 50.18 -7.26 -5.61
C GLY A 308 49.08 -6.21 -5.69
N LYS A 309 48.60 -5.86 -6.89
CA LYS A 309 47.19 -5.44 -7.01
C LYS A 309 46.34 -6.71 -7.09
N PRO A 310 45.32 -6.89 -6.23
CA PRO A 310 44.33 -7.91 -6.51
C PRO A 310 43.66 -7.52 -7.83
N GLU A 311 43.61 -8.44 -8.79
CA GLU A 311 42.75 -8.31 -9.95
C GLU A 311 41.32 -8.20 -9.42
N THR A 312 40.82 -6.97 -9.24
CA THR A 312 39.40 -6.72 -9.15
C THR A 312 38.83 -7.18 -10.48
N LYS A 313 38.27 -8.39 -10.52
CA LYS A 313 37.38 -8.81 -11.60
C LYS A 313 36.29 -7.76 -11.68
N GLU A 314 36.46 -6.81 -12.60
CA GLU A 314 35.54 -5.70 -12.78
C GLU A 314 34.23 -6.31 -13.27
N ALA A 315 33.33 -6.57 -12.33
CA ALA A 315 32.09 -7.25 -12.62
C ALA A 315 31.26 -6.37 -13.56
N VAL A 316 31.10 -6.83 -14.80
CA VAL A 316 30.29 -6.12 -15.81
C VAL A 316 28.84 -6.09 -15.34
N LYS A 317 28.39 -4.94 -14.83
CA LYS A 317 27.00 -4.73 -14.43
C LYS A 317 26.12 -4.68 -15.67
N LYS A 318 25.10 -5.55 -15.72
CA LYS A 318 24.05 -5.55 -16.74
C LYS A 318 22.75 -5.04 -16.12
N PHE A 319 22.06 -4.14 -16.81
CA PHE A 319 20.81 -3.56 -16.34
C PHE A 319 19.65 -4.13 -17.15
N PHE A 320 18.57 -4.46 -16.45
CA PHE A 320 17.35 -4.97 -17.05
C PHE A 320 16.14 -4.24 -16.46
N ARG A 321 15.10 -4.07 -17.26
CA ARG A 321 13.80 -3.56 -16.84
C ARG A 321 12.74 -4.63 -17.08
N LEU A 322 11.87 -4.80 -16.10
CA LEU A 322 10.69 -5.64 -16.22
C LEU A 322 9.52 -4.81 -16.75
N GLU A 323 8.80 -5.35 -17.72
CA GLU A 323 7.54 -4.81 -18.22
C GLU A 323 6.50 -5.92 -18.23
N PHE A 324 5.25 -5.57 -17.89
CA PHE A 324 4.12 -6.47 -18.02
C PHE A 324 3.66 -6.49 -19.48
N GLY A 325 3.66 -7.68 -20.09
CA GLY A 325 3.09 -7.91 -21.42
C GLY A 325 1.65 -8.40 -21.34
N GLU A 326 0.89 -8.14 -22.40
CA GLU A 326 -0.39 -8.81 -22.63
C GLU A 326 -0.13 -10.28 -22.98
N ASN A 327 -0.87 -11.18 -22.35
CA ASN A 327 -0.87 -12.60 -22.68
C ASN A 327 -2.09 -12.92 -23.53
N GLU A 328 -1.89 -13.66 -24.63
CA GLU A 328 -2.97 -14.18 -25.50
C GLU A 328 -3.74 -15.35 -24.87
N HIS A 329 -3.67 -15.53 -23.55
CA HIS A 329 -4.41 -16.62 -22.91
C HIS A 329 -5.90 -16.30 -22.90
N GLU A 330 -6.66 -17.02 -23.73
CA GLU A 330 -8.11 -17.11 -23.64
C GLU A 330 -8.49 -17.74 -22.30
N ASP A 331 -8.88 -16.91 -21.35
CA ASP A 331 -9.60 -17.36 -20.17
C ASP A 331 -11.03 -17.71 -20.61
N LEU A 332 -11.30 -19.01 -20.74
CA LEU A 332 -12.53 -19.54 -21.35
C LEU A 332 -13.71 -19.61 -20.37
N ASP A 333 -13.47 -19.44 -19.06
CA ASP A 333 -14.53 -19.53 -18.06
C ASP A 333 -15.24 -18.17 -17.90
N GLU A 334 -16.54 -18.15 -18.15
CA GLU A 334 -17.37 -16.94 -18.05
C GLU A 334 -17.44 -16.39 -16.61
N ASP A 335 -17.24 -17.24 -15.60
CA ASP A 335 -17.34 -16.84 -14.18
C ASP A 335 -16.04 -16.27 -13.62
N HIS A 336 -15.00 -16.16 -14.46
CA HIS A 336 -13.74 -15.56 -14.09
C HIS A 336 -13.76 -14.03 -14.16
N ASN A 337 -13.05 -13.41 -13.21
CA ASN A 337 -13.03 -11.96 -13.06
C ASN A 337 -12.48 -11.22 -14.28
N PHE A 338 -11.40 -11.74 -14.90
CA PHE A 338 -10.85 -11.17 -16.12
C PHE A 338 -11.88 -11.15 -17.26
N ARG A 339 -12.58 -12.26 -17.46
CA ARG A 339 -13.58 -12.40 -18.52
C ARG A 339 -14.79 -11.49 -18.32
N ALA A 340 -15.31 -11.43 -17.10
CA ALA A 340 -16.43 -10.55 -16.75
C ALA A 340 -16.12 -9.07 -17.03
N VAL A 341 -14.91 -8.62 -16.71
CA VAL A 341 -14.45 -7.25 -16.97
C VAL A 341 -14.33 -6.97 -18.47
N GLU A 342 -13.74 -7.88 -19.24
CA GLU A 342 -13.65 -7.76 -20.70
C GLU A 342 -15.03 -7.74 -21.36
N GLU A 343 -16.00 -8.44 -20.79
CA GLU A 343 -17.40 -8.40 -21.24
C GLU A 343 -18.17 -7.15 -20.78
N GLY A 344 -17.55 -6.28 -19.98
CA GLY A 344 -18.12 -5.00 -19.55
C GLY A 344 -18.96 -5.09 -18.26
N PHE A 345 -18.83 -6.15 -17.47
CA PHE A 345 -19.39 -6.21 -16.12
C PHE A 345 -18.41 -5.66 -15.08
N VAL A 346 -18.95 -5.15 -13.98
CA VAL A 346 -18.17 -4.93 -12.76
C VAL A 346 -17.99 -6.28 -12.07
N ALA A 347 -16.76 -6.79 -12.02
CA ALA A 347 -16.48 -8.07 -11.37
C ALA A 347 -16.26 -7.87 -9.88
N VAL A 348 -16.96 -8.66 -9.06
CA VAL A 348 -16.78 -8.70 -7.60
C VAL A 348 -16.27 -10.09 -7.23
N THR A 349 -15.00 -10.20 -6.86
CA THR A 349 -14.34 -11.45 -6.49
C THR A 349 -14.07 -11.47 -4.99
N PRO A 350 -14.75 -12.33 -4.20
CA PRO A 350 -14.35 -12.59 -2.82
C PRO A 350 -12.99 -13.30 -2.79
N ILE A 351 -12.00 -12.74 -2.10
CA ILE A 351 -10.67 -13.33 -1.92
C ILE A 351 -10.51 -13.72 -0.46
N HIS A 352 -10.30 -15.00 -0.21
CA HIS A 352 -10.09 -15.58 1.13
C HIS A 352 -8.67 -16.17 1.27
N PHE A 353 -8.26 -16.44 2.50
CA PHE A 353 -6.95 -17.02 2.83
C PHE A 353 -6.91 -18.54 2.83
N GLN A 354 -8.04 -19.20 3.05
CA GLN A 354 -8.05 -20.65 3.17
C GLN A 354 -7.80 -21.32 1.82
N LEU A 355 -6.87 -22.26 1.78
CA LEU A 355 -6.65 -23.08 0.60
C LEU A 355 -7.74 -24.15 0.58
N ASN A 356 -8.66 -24.08 -0.40
CA ASN A 356 -9.73 -25.07 -0.54
C ASN A 356 -9.23 -26.49 -0.79
N ALA A 357 -7.92 -26.68 -1.03
CA ALA A 357 -7.28 -27.96 -1.30
C ALA A 357 -6.25 -28.38 -0.24
N GLU A 358 -6.29 -27.80 0.98
CA GLU A 358 -5.30 -28.10 2.03
C GLU A 358 -5.21 -29.60 2.33
N ASP A 359 -6.35 -30.28 2.49
CA ASP A 359 -6.42 -31.72 2.76
C ASP A 359 -5.88 -32.57 1.60
N GLU A 360 -6.22 -32.22 0.35
CA GLU A 360 -5.75 -32.92 -0.85
C GLU A 360 -4.25 -32.73 -1.06
N ILE A 361 -3.74 -31.51 -0.86
CA ILE A 361 -2.31 -31.18 -0.95
C ILE A 361 -1.53 -31.93 0.13
N GLN A 362 -2.03 -31.92 1.37
CA GLN A 362 -1.39 -32.63 2.49
C GLN A 362 -1.33 -34.14 2.23
N THR A 363 -2.42 -34.72 1.71
CA THR A 363 -2.47 -36.14 1.35
C THR A 363 -1.46 -36.46 0.25
N CYS A 364 -1.48 -35.72 -0.86
CA CYS A 364 -0.53 -35.89 -1.97
C CYS A 364 0.93 -35.75 -1.50
N ALA A 365 1.22 -34.75 -0.66
CA ALA A 365 2.56 -34.53 -0.12
C ALA A 365 3.00 -35.68 0.81
N SER A 366 2.09 -36.19 1.64
CA SER A 366 2.35 -37.31 2.54
C SER A 366 2.64 -38.60 1.77
N ASP A 367 1.84 -38.89 0.75
CA ASP A 367 2.02 -40.05 -0.12
C ASP A 367 3.34 -39.97 -0.89
N TRP A 368 3.68 -38.79 -1.41
CA TRP A 368 4.96 -38.55 -2.08
C TRP A 368 6.15 -38.77 -1.14
N LEU A 369 6.10 -38.23 0.09
CA LEU A 369 7.14 -38.42 1.10
C LEU A 369 7.31 -39.91 1.45
N ALA A 370 6.21 -40.62 1.66
CA ALA A 370 6.24 -42.05 1.98
C ALA A 370 6.86 -42.88 0.84
N SER A 371 6.57 -42.52 -0.42
CA SER A 371 7.17 -43.17 -1.59
C SER A 371 8.66 -42.85 -1.72
N ALA A 372 9.05 -41.59 -1.52
CA ALA A 372 10.43 -41.14 -1.68
C ALA A 372 11.39 -41.80 -0.68
N LEU A 373 10.94 -42.02 0.57
CA LEU A 373 11.75 -42.59 1.64
C LEU A 373 11.86 -44.12 1.62
N LYS A 374 10.92 -44.84 0.99
CA LYS A 374 11.04 -46.29 0.79
C LYS A 374 12.10 -46.66 -0.26
N GLY A 375 12.25 -45.83 -1.30
CA GLY A 375 13.25 -46.04 -2.34
C GLY A 375 14.71 -45.91 -1.88
N SER A 376 14.95 -45.32 -0.70
CA SER A 376 16.30 -45.21 -0.11
C SER A 376 16.73 -46.43 0.71
N GLU A 377 15.81 -47.31 1.12
CA GLU A 377 16.14 -48.50 1.92
C GLU A 377 16.59 -49.70 1.05
N GLU A 378 16.29 -49.72 -0.26
CA GLU A 378 16.71 -50.80 -1.18
C GLU A 378 18.13 -50.59 -1.78
N VAL A 379 18.82 -49.49 -1.44
CA VAL A 379 20.16 -49.16 -1.96
C VAL A 379 21.26 -49.24 -0.88
N SER A 380 20.92 -49.74 0.31
CA SER A 380 21.87 -50.03 1.40
C SER A 380 22.04 -51.54 1.58
#